data_AF-A0A956HTC5-F1
#
_entry.id   AF-A0A956HTC5-F1
#
_cell.length_a   1.000
_cell.length_b   1.000
_cell.length_c   1.000
_cell.angle_alpha   90.00
_cell.angle_beta   90.00
_cell.angle_gamma   90.00
#
_symmetry.space_group_name_H-M   'P 1'
#
loop_
_entity.id
_entity.type
_entity.pdbx_description
1 polymer ?
#
loop_
_entity_poly.entity_id
_entity_poly.type
_entity_poly.pdbx_seq_one_letter_code
_entity_poly.pdbx_strand_id
1 'polypeptide(L)'
;AGADRIHGTALGIGERVGNASLDQTLMNLKLLGEIDNDLTNLVPWCELVSKACEVPIHRQYPLVGEDAFRTATGVHAAAVIKAIKKGDNDLADRIYSGVPANWFGKQQRIEIGFMSGESNVRFWLQSRGIEAKDELVKQVFAKAKATDHILSDEEVMQVVREFV
;
A
#
# COMPACT_ATOMS: atom_id res chain seq x y z
N ALA A 1 30.66 -6.06 -13.30
CA ALA A 1 30.37 -7.47 -13.65
C ALA A 1 29.53 -7.45 -14.93
N GLY A 2 29.80 -8.30 -15.92
CA GLY A 2 29.21 -8.25 -17.27
C GLY A 2 28.26 -9.40 -17.58
N ALA A 3 27.20 -9.55 -16.79
CA ALA A 3 26.17 -10.56 -17.03
C ALA A 3 25.00 -9.94 -17.81
N ASP A 4 24.57 -10.57 -18.91
CA ASP A 4 23.49 -10.06 -19.79
C ASP A 4 22.18 -10.84 -19.63
N ARG A 5 22.11 -11.78 -18.67
CA ARG A 5 20.92 -12.62 -18.44
C ARG A 5 20.73 -12.95 -16.97
N ILE A 6 19.49 -12.84 -16.50
CA ILE A 6 19.05 -13.25 -15.16
C ILE A 6 17.92 -14.27 -15.32
N HIS A 7 18.00 -15.37 -14.58
CA HIS A 7 16.91 -16.33 -14.43
C HIS A 7 16.28 -16.17 -13.05
N GLY A 8 14.95 -16.25 -12.98
CA GLY A 8 14.19 -16.15 -11.75
C GLY A 8 12.74 -16.51 -11.96
N THR A 9 11.92 -16.32 -10.93
CA THR A 9 10.50 -16.63 -10.94
C THR A 9 9.70 -15.52 -10.27
N ALA A 10 8.39 -15.44 -10.57
CA ALA A 10 7.50 -14.55 -9.82
C ALA A 10 7.51 -14.94 -8.34
N LEU A 11 7.58 -13.94 -7.46
CA LEU A 11 7.57 -14.11 -6.00
C LEU A 11 8.75 -14.95 -5.47
N GLY A 12 9.71 -15.32 -6.33
CA GLY A 12 10.78 -16.25 -6.01
C GLY A 12 10.35 -17.71 -5.89
N ILE A 13 9.12 -18.08 -6.27
CA ILE A 13 8.62 -19.46 -6.12
C ILE A 13 9.53 -20.46 -6.85
N GLY A 14 9.88 -21.57 -6.19
CA GLY A 14 10.77 -22.59 -6.72
C GLY A 14 11.11 -23.66 -5.68
N GLU A 15 12.06 -24.53 -5.99
CA GLU A 15 12.47 -25.63 -5.10
C GLU A 15 13.09 -25.10 -3.78
N ARG A 16 12.80 -25.76 -2.65
CA ARG A 16 13.17 -25.35 -1.28
C ARG A 16 12.66 -23.95 -0.91
N VAL A 17 13.57 -22.97 -0.89
CA VAL A 17 13.31 -21.56 -0.55
C VAL A 17 13.16 -20.69 -1.79
N GLY A 18 13.26 -21.29 -2.99
CA GLY A 18 12.93 -20.62 -4.23
C GLY A 18 14.12 -20.19 -5.09
N ASN A 19 13.79 -19.43 -6.14
CA ASN A 19 14.72 -18.79 -7.07
C ASN A 19 14.78 -17.28 -6.81
N ALA A 20 15.62 -16.56 -7.58
CA ALA A 20 15.59 -15.11 -7.58
C ALA A 20 14.18 -14.58 -7.90
N SER A 21 13.65 -13.70 -7.05
CA SER A 21 12.37 -13.03 -7.28
C SER A 21 12.52 -12.02 -8.42
N LEU A 22 11.85 -12.28 -9.54
CA LEU A 22 11.91 -11.40 -10.70
C LEU A 22 11.20 -10.06 -10.44
N ASP A 23 10.14 -10.05 -9.64
CA ASP A 23 9.43 -8.83 -9.27
C ASP A 23 10.31 -7.85 -8.48
N GLN A 24 11.03 -8.33 -7.46
CA GLN A 24 12.01 -7.49 -6.75
C GLN A 24 13.24 -7.17 -7.61
N THR A 25 13.69 -8.10 -8.46
CA THR A 25 14.83 -7.86 -9.36
C THR A 25 14.51 -6.74 -10.36
N LEU A 26 13.35 -6.80 -11.01
CA LEU A 26 12.90 -5.78 -11.97
C LEU A 26 12.70 -4.41 -11.30
N MET A 27 12.11 -4.37 -10.10
CA MET A 27 12.01 -3.15 -9.29
C MET A 27 13.39 -2.54 -9.05
N ASN A 28 14.37 -3.33 -8.60
CA ASN A 28 15.72 -2.84 -8.31
C ASN A 28 16.46 -2.40 -9.58
N LEU A 29 16.31 -3.11 -10.70
CA LEU A 29 16.90 -2.70 -11.98
C LEU A 29 16.33 -1.36 -12.47
N LYS A 30 15.01 -1.14 -12.31
CA LYS A 30 14.39 0.16 -12.65
C LYS A 30 14.88 1.28 -11.74
N LEU A 31 15.06 1.02 -10.44
CA LEU A 31 15.64 1.99 -9.50
C LEU A 31 17.08 2.35 -9.83
N LEU A 32 17.88 1.38 -10.28
CA LEU A 32 19.26 1.60 -10.71
C LEU A 32 19.36 2.31 -12.07
N GLY A 33 18.25 2.44 -12.81
CA GLY A 33 18.23 3.01 -14.15
C GLY A 33 18.73 2.05 -15.25
N GLU A 34 18.86 0.76 -14.93
CA GLU A 34 19.30 -0.28 -15.87
C GLU A 34 18.19 -0.67 -16.85
N ILE A 35 16.93 -0.49 -16.44
CA ILE A 35 15.75 -0.68 -17.30
C ILE A 35 14.78 0.49 -17.13
N ASP A 36 14.01 0.77 -18.17
CA ASP A 36 12.87 1.69 -18.09
C ASP A 36 11.55 1.04 -18.56
N ASN A 37 11.48 -0.28 -18.51
CA ASN A 37 10.25 -1.00 -18.83
C ASN A 37 9.08 -0.56 -17.94
N ASP A 38 7.88 -0.64 -18.49
CA ASP A 38 6.63 -0.46 -17.75
C ASP A 38 6.42 -1.65 -16.80
N LEU A 39 6.36 -1.38 -15.50
CA LEU A 39 6.17 -2.39 -14.44
C LEU A 39 4.76 -2.36 -13.85
N THR A 40 3.80 -1.64 -14.44
CA THR A 40 2.43 -1.51 -13.93
C THR A 40 1.69 -2.85 -13.83
N ASN A 41 2.04 -3.82 -14.68
CA ASN A 41 1.48 -5.18 -14.67
C ASN A 41 2.24 -6.17 -13.77
N LEU A 42 3.28 -5.73 -13.06
CA LEU A 42 4.11 -6.63 -12.26
C LEU A 42 3.33 -7.22 -11.07
N VAL A 43 2.49 -6.41 -10.43
CA VAL A 43 1.63 -6.83 -9.31
C VAL A 43 0.54 -7.81 -9.78
N PRO A 44 -0.28 -7.51 -10.81
CA PRO A 44 -1.22 -8.49 -11.37
C PRO A 44 -0.58 -9.82 -11.80
N TRP A 45 0.64 -9.78 -12.35
CA TRP A 45 1.38 -10.98 -12.72
C TRP A 45 1.73 -11.84 -11.49
N CYS A 46 2.24 -11.21 -10.43
CA CYS A 46 2.51 -11.89 -9.17
C CYS A 46 1.24 -12.49 -8.54
N GLU A 47 0.12 -11.76 -8.54
CA GLU A 47 -1.16 -12.24 -8.04
C GLU A 47 -1.69 -13.44 -8.85
N LEU A 48 -1.54 -13.39 -10.17
CA LEU A 48 -1.89 -14.51 -11.05
C LEU A 48 -1.06 -15.75 -10.74
N VAL A 49 0.27 -15.60 -10.57
CA VAL A 49 1.16 -16.73 -10.25
C VAL A 49 0.87 -17.26 -8.85
N SER A 50 0.67 -16.39 -7.86
CA SER A 50 0.28 -16.78 -6.50
C SER A 50 -0.98 -17.66 -6.50
N LYS A 51 -2.00 -17.24 -7.26
CA LYS A 51 -3.23 -18.02 -7.44
C LYS A 51 -2.98 -19.35 -8.14
N ALA A 52 -2.20 -19.36 -9.22
CA ALA A 52 -1.95 -20.56 -10.00
C ALA A 52 -1.11 -21.61 -9.26
N CYS A 53 -0.20 -21.16 -8.40
CA CYS A 53 0.68 -22.02 -7.61
C CYS A 53 0.13 -22.34 -6.20
N GLU A 54 -1.01 -21.75 -5.82
CA GLU A 54 -1.61 -21.87 -4.48
C GLU A 54 -0.65 -21.46 -3.35
N VAL A 55 0.24 -20.50 -3.64
CA VAL A 55 1.18 -19.93 -2.66
C VAL A 55 0.70 -18.52 -2.30
N PRO A 56 0.21 -18.27 -1.08
CA PRO A 56 -0.30 -16.95 -0.70
C PRO A 56 0.83 -15.91 -0.62
N ILE A 57 0.57 -14.71 -1.10
CA ILE A 57 1.48 -13.55 -0.94
C ILE A 57 1.37 -13.07 0.51
N HIS A 58 2.50 -13.04 1.22
CA HIS A 58 2.53 -12.47 2.56
C HIS A 58 2.20 -10.97 2.51
N ARG A 59 1.43 -10.47 3.49
CA ARG A 59 0.99 -9.05 3.51
C ARG A 59 2.13 -8.05 3.48
N GLN A 60 3.27 -8.42 4.06
CA GLN A 60 4.49 -7.62 4.11
C GLN A 60 5.50 -7.94 3.00
N TYR A 61 5.14 -8.77 2.02
CA TYR A 61 6.02 -9.09 0.91
C TYR A 61 6.39 -7.79 0.16
N PRO A 62 7.68 -7.53 -0.14
CA PRO A 62 8.09 -6.30 -0.80
C PRO A 62 7.32 -6.09 -2.10
N LEU A 63 6.95 -4.84 -2.40
CA LEU A 63 6.22 -4.43 -3.61
C LEU A 63 4.77 -4.97 -3.72
N VAL A 64 4.57 -6.29 -3.68
CA VAL A 64 3.29 -6.92 -4.01
C VAL A 64 2.36 -7.00 -2.81
N GLY A 65 2.92 -7.14 -1.61
CA GLY A 65 2.16 -7.31 -0.37
C GLY A 65 1.17 -6.18 -0.11
N GLU A 66 0.05 -6.53 0.53
CA GLU A 66 -1.03 -5.59 0.86
C GLU A 66 -0.54 -4.36 1.65
N ASP A 67 0.46 -4.56 2.52
CA ASP A 67 0.98 -3.52 3.41
C ASP A 67 2.12 -2.70 2.76
N ALA A 68 2.58 -3.05 1.55
CA ALA A 68 3.75 -2.42 0.91
C ALA A 68 3.60 -0.91 0.66
N PHE A 69 2.37 -0.44 0.41
CA PHE A 69 2.04 0.97 0.17
C PHE A 69 0.89 1.45 1.06
N ARG A 70 0.76 0.84 2.24
CA ARG A 70 -0.33 1.12 3.20
C ARG A 70 0.26 1.80 4.43
N THR A 71 -0.37 2.86 4.91
CA THR A 71 0.01 3.49 6.18
C THR A 71 -1.19 3.84 7.04
N ALA A 72 -1.11 3.50 8.33
CA ALA A 72 -2.08 3.91 9.35
C ALA A 72 -1.48 4.87 10.39
N THR A 73 -0.17 5.09 10.36
CA THR A 73 0.53 5.94 11.33
C THR A 73 0.20 7.42 11.07
N GLY A 74 -0.27 8.15 12.09
CA GLY A 74 -0.75 9.52 11.93
C GLY A 74 0.27 10.50 11.33
N VAL A 75 1.54 10.42 11.75
CA VAL A 75 2.60 11.30 11.21
C VAL A 75 2.94 11.01 9.75
N HIS A 76 2.88 9.73 9.33
CA HIS A 76 3.12 9.35 7.93
C HIS A 76 1.96 9.82 7.04
N ALA A 77 0.73 9.50 7.46
CA ALA A 77 -0.48 9.91 6.75
C ALA A 77 -0.56 11.44 6.61
N ALA A 78 -0.26 12.20 7.67
CA ALA A 78 -0.29 13.67 7.61
C ALA A 78 0.66 14.25 6.55
N ALA A 79 1.86 13.67 6.38
CA ALA A 79 2.81 14.11 5.38
C ALA A 79 2.31 13.82 3.95
N VAL A 80 1.80 12.60 3.71
CA VAL A 80 1.21 12.20 2.41
C VAL A 80 0.00 13.09 2.07
N ILE A 81 -0.94 13.27 3.00
CA ILE A 81 -2.13 14.12 2.83
C ILE A 81 -1.73 15.57 2.48
N LYS A 82 -0.69 16.10 3.14
CA LYS A 82 -0.21 17.46 2.89
C LYS A 82 0.34 17.62 1.47
N ALA A 83 1.05 16.62 0.94
CA ALA A 83 1.52 16.64 -0.44
C ALA A 83 0.35 16.58 -1.44
N ILE A 84 -0.62 15.67 -1.22
CA ILE A 84 -1.84 15.56 -2.03
C ILE A 84 -2.60 16.90 -2.07
N LYS A 85 -2.80 17.54 -0.91
CA LYS A 85 -3.50 18.84 -0.83
C LYS A 85 -2.77 19.98 -1.54
N LYS A 86 -1.47 19.87 -1.74
CA LYS A 86 -0.67 20.84 -2.52
C LYS A 86 -0.69 20.55 -4.02
N GLY A 87 -1.33 19.46 -4.46
CA GLY A 87 -1.32 19.01 -5.84
C GLY A 87 -0.02 18.33 -6.27
N ASP A 88 0.85 17.97 -5.32
CA ASP A 88 2.15 17.34 -5.59
C ASP A 88 2.03 15.81 -5.42
N ASN A 89 1.45 15.16 -6.44
CA ASN A 89 1.19 13.72 -6.44
C ASN A 89 2.49 12.90 -6.49
N ASP A 90 3.51 13.39 -7.18
CA ASP A 90 4.81 12.72 -7.27
C ASP A 90 5.50 12.69 -5.91
N LEU A 91 5.43 13.78 -5.15
CA LEU A 91 5.91 13.80 -3.77
C LEU A 91 5.06 12.92 -2.87
N ALA A 92 3.73 12.98 -3.00
CA ALA A 92 2.83 12.14 -2.20
C ALA A 92 3.14 10.65 -2.34
N ASP A 93 3.51 10.20 -3.55
CA ASP A 93 3.81 8.81 -3.84
C ASP A 93 5.20 8.35 -3.32
N ARG A 94 6.10 9.30 -3.03
CA ARG A 94 7.48 9.05 -2.55
C ARG A 94 7.68 9.30 -1.06
N ILE A 95 6.80 10.06 -0.41
CA ILE A 95 6.88 10.31 1.03
C ILE A 95 6.74 8.99 1.80
N TYR A 96 7.73 8.69 2.65
CA TYR A 96 7.78 7.45 3.42
C TYR A 96 7.69 6.16 2.58
N SER A 97 8.05 6.24 1.29
CA SER A 97 8.05 5.09 0.38
C SER A 97 9.40 4.96 -0.31
N GLY A 98 9.95 3.74 -0.32
CA GLY A 98 11.24 3.47 -0.96
C GLY A 98 11.17 3.50 -2.48
N VAL A 99 9.98 3.30 -3.05
CA VAL A 99 9.69 3.33 -4.48
C VAL A 99 8.33 3.99 -4.72
N PRO A 100 8.12 4.70 -5.84
CA PRO A 100 6.78 5.20 -6.19
C PRO A 100 5.81 4.04 -6.40
N ALA A 101 4.63 4.07 -5.77
CA ALA A 101 3.61 3.02 -5.94
C ALA A 101 3.06 3.00 -7.38
N ASN A 102 2.99 4.18 -8.02
CA ASN A 102 2.43 4.34 -9.35
C ASN A 102 3.21 3.58 -10.44
N TRP A 103 4.51 3.34 -10.24
CA TRP A 103 5.35 2.52 -11.14
C TRP A 103 4.84 1.09 -11.29
N PHE A 104 4.05 0.62 -10.32
CA PHE A 104 3.58 -0.75 -10.21
C PHE A 104 2.05 -0.84 -10.25
N GLY A 105 1.38 0.21 -10.77
CA GLY A 105 -0.09 0.27 -10.83
C GLY A 105 -0.77 0.34 -9.46
N LYS A 106 -0.02 0.69 -8.40
CA LYS A 106 -0.53 0.87 -7.04
C LYS A 106 -0.60 2.35 -6.69
N GLN A 107 -1.18 2.63 -5.52
CA GLN A 107 -1.27 3.96 -4.93
C GLN A 107 -1.03 3.87 -3.42
N GLN A 108 -0.54 4.95 -2.82
CA GLN A 108 -0.46 5.06 -1.36
C GLN A 108 -1.87 4.98 -0.75
N ARG A 109 -2.05 4.09 0.22
CA ARG A 109 -3.32 3.91 0.95
C ARG A 109 -3.16 4.41 2.38
N ILE A 110 -4.01 5.37 2.74
CA ILE A 110 -4.11 5.88 4.11
C ILE A 110 -5.28 5.18 4.79
N GLU A 111 -4.96 4.47 5.87
CA GLU A 111 -5.90 3.66 6.62
C GLU A 111 -6.06 4.17 8.05
N ILE A 112 -7.05 3.62 8.76
CA ILE A 112 -7.40 4.00 10.11
C ILE A 112 -7.05 2.84 11.06
N GLY A 113 -6.23 3.10 12.07
CA GLY A 113 -5.90 2.14 13.12
C GLY A 113 -5.50 2.83 14.42
N PHE A 114 -5.07 2.04 15.40
CA PHE A 114 -4.75 2.54 16.74
C PHE A 114 -3.63 3.61 16.79
N MET A 115 -2.75 3.67 15.78
CA MET A 115 -1.71 4.69 15.64
C MET A 115 -2.12 5.91 14.78
N SER A 116 -3.36 5.95 14.28
CA SER A 116 -3.84 7.04 13.45
C SER A 116 -4.07 8.33 14.24
N GLY A 117 -4.11 9.45 13.50
CA GLY A 117 -4.70 10.71 13.97
C GLY A 117 -6.08 10.92 13.34
N GLU A 118 -6.81 11.96 13.78
CA GLU A 118 -8.10 12.32 13.16
C GLU A 118 -7.97 12.68 11.67
N SER A 119 -6.80 13.14 11.24
CA SER A 119 -6.51 13.43 9.83
C SER A 119 -6.63 12.18 8.94
N ASN A 120 -6.25 10.99 9.43
CA ASN A 120 -6.46 9.73 8.71
C ASN A 120 -7.95 9.49 8.49
N VAL A 121 -8.74 9.63 9.56
CA VAL A 121 -10.19 9.38 9.54
C VAL A 121 -10.88 10.32 8.55
N ARG A 122 -10.58 11.62 8.64
CA ARG A 122 -11.13 12.62 7.71
C ARG A 122 -10.78 12.30 6.27
N PHE A 123 -9.52 11.97 6.00
CA PHE A 123 -9.07 11.65 4.66
C PHE A 123 -9.76 10.39 4.12
N TRP A 124 -9.85 9.34 4.93
CA TRP A 124 -10.47 8.06 4.55
C TRP A 124 -11.97 8.22 4.25
N LEU A 125 -12.70 9.02 5.04
CA LEU A 125 -14.11 9.32 4.81
C LEU A 125 -14.29 10.14 3.51
N GLN A 126 -13.50 11.21 3.36
CA GLN A 126 -13.56 12.09 2.20
C GLN A 126 -13.22 11.39 0.89
N SER A 127 -12.23 10.48 0.90
CA SER A 127 -11.85 9.72 -0.30
C SER A 127 -12.93 8.76 -0.77
N ARG A 128 -13.91 8.45 0.09
CA ARG A 128 -15.09 7.62 -0.20
C ARG A 128 -16.38 8.44 -0.36
N GLY A 129 -16.28 9.76 -0.45
CA GLY A 129 -17.43 10.66 -0.62
C GLY A 129 -18.30 10.80 0.61
N ILE A 130 -17.81 10.41 1.80
CA ILE A 130 -18.53 10.54 3.07
C ILE A 130 -18.14 11.88 3.71
N GLU A 131 -19.14 12.67 4.11
CA GLU A 131 -18.91 13.94 4.81
C GLU A 131 -18.26 13.69 6.18
N ALA A 132 -17.06 14.21 6.37
CA ALA A 132 -16.27 14.01 7.59
C ALA A 132 -16.69 14.97 8.72
N LYS A 133 -17.92 14.83 9.20
CA LYS A 133 -18.47 15.57 10.36
C LYS A 133 -17.64 15.30 11.62
N ASP A 134 -17.44 16.31 12.45
CA ASP A 134 -16.55 16.23 13.62
C ASP A 134 -16.94 15.13 14.60
N GLU A 135 -18.24 14.93 14.85
CA GLU A 135 -18.76 13.87 15.72
C GLU A 135 -18.46 12.48 15.14
N LEU A 136 -18.71 12.27 13.85
CA LEU A 136 -18.42 11.00 13.17
C LEU A 136 -16.92 10.69 13.20
N VAL A 137 -16.08 11.70 12.91
CA VAL A 137 -14.62 11.58 12.97
C VAL A 137 -14.17 11.14 14.35
N LYS A 138 -14.71 11.75 15.41
CA LYS A 138 -14.40 11.38 16.81
C LYS A 138 -14.86 9.97 17.14
N GLN A 139 -16.02 9.52 16.66
CA GLN A 139 -16.51 8.16 16.91
C GLN A 139 -15.61 7.10 16.24
N VAL A 140 -15.30 7.28 14.95
CA VAL A 140 -14.39 6.37 14.23
C VAL A 140 -12.99 6.39 14.84
N PHE A 141 -12.49 7.56 15.21
CA PHE A 141 -11.20 7.71 15.88
C PHE A 141 -11.17 6.99 17.24
N ALA A 142 -12.21 7.15 18.06
CA ALA A 142 -12.34 6.47 19.33
C ALA A 142 -12.38 4.94 19.16
N LYS A 143 -13.13 4.45 18.16
CA LYS A 143 -13.14 3.02 17.79
C LYS A 143 -11.73 2.54 17.45
N ALA A 144 -11.00 3.28 16.61
CA ALA A 144 -9.63 2.92 16.23
C ALA A 144 -8.69 2.86 17.45
N LYS A 145 -8.79 3.82 18.38
CA LYS A 145 -7.98 3.86 19.62
C LYS A 145 -8.31 2.75 20.62
N ALA A 146 -9.50 2.15 20.52
CA ALA A 146 -9.93 1.04 21.36
C ALA A 146 -9.51 -0.34 20.80
N THR A 147 -8.81 -0.38 19.67
CA THR A 147 -8.32 -1.61 19.02
C THR A 147 -6.79 -1.65 19.00
N ASP A 148 -6.24 -2.78 18.56
CA ASP A 148 -4.80 -3.04 18.39
C ASP A 148 -4.41 -3.31 16.92
N HIS A 149 -5.34 -3.09 15.99
CA HIS A 149 -5.16 -3.36 14.57
C HIS A 149 -5.59 -2.17 13.70
N ILE A 150 -5.38 -2.30 12.39
CA ILE A 150 -5.94 -1.39 11.40
C ILE A 150 -7.37 -1.84 11.17
N LEU A 151 -8.33 -0.93 11.35
CA LEU A 151 -9.74 -1.22 11.10
C LEU A 151 -9.93 -1.64 9.65
N SER A 152 -10.74 -2.67 9.46
CA SER A 152 -11.25 -3.01 8.14
C SER A 152 -12.23 -1.95 7.64
N ASP A 153 -12.39 -1.87 6.31
CA ASP A 153 -13.39 -0.98 5.71
C ASP A 153 -14.79 -1.22 6.29
N GLU A 154 -15.13 -2.48 6.58
CA GLU A 154 -16.43 -2.84 7.14
C GLU A 154 -16.62 -2.33 8.58
N GLU A 155 -15.57 -2.39 9.42
CA GLU A 155 -15.63 -1.84 10.77
C GLU A 155 -15.82 -0.33 10.78
N VAL A 156 -15.15 0.39 9.86
CA VAL A 156 -15.34 1.84 9.71
C VAL A 156 -16.75 2.14 9.20
N MET A 157 -17.21 1.40 8.19
CA MET A 157 -18.55 1.57 7.61
C MET A 157 -19.65 1.22 8.60
N GLN A 158 -19.43 0.30 9.54
CA GLN A 158 -20.37 0.03 10.61
C GLN A 158 -20.59 1.28 11.48
N VAL A 159 -19.52 1.96 11.91
CA VAL A 159 -19.63 3.22 12.67
C VAL A 159 -20.34 4.30 11.86
N VAL A 160 -20.06 4.40 10.55
CA VAL A 160 -20.75 5.34 9.67
C VAL A 160 -22.26 5.08 9.61
N ARG A 161 -22.67 3.81 9.50
CA ARG A 161 -24.10 3.43 9.44
C ARG A 161 -24.83 3.66 10.77
N GLU A 162 -24.15 3.49 11.90
CA GLU A 162 -24.73 3.75 13.23
C GLU A 162 -24.86 5.26 13.53
N PHE A 163 -24.14 6.11 12.80
CA PHE A 163 -24.18 7.57 12.96
C PHE A 163 -25.31 8.25 12.16
N VAL A 164 -25.75 7.65 11.05
CA VAL A 164 -26.84 8.16 10.18
C VAL A 164 -28.20 7.86 10.80
#